data_AF-A0A960I2D6-F1
#
_entry.id   AF-A0A960I2D6-F1
#
_cell.length_a   1.000
_cell.length_b   1.000
_cell.length_c   1.000
_cell.angle_alpha   90.00
_cell.angle_beta   90.00
_cell.angle_gamma   90.00
#
_symmetry.space_group_name_H-M   'P 1'
#
loop_
_entity.id
_entity.type
_entity.pdbx_description
1 polymer ?
#
loop_
_entity_poly.entity_id
_entity_poly.type
_entity_poly.pdbx_seq_one_letter_code
_entity_poly.pdbx_strand_id
1 'polypeptide(L)'
;MRRRTVTALCAALALTACGADGGTTSSAPTAVPIGSLPGSIPVPSTEAPTTTTLVNQASSTSLSPAAEAAACLSTWPLRDRIALLVWPSVYAADWAEAVQVVGDYGVGGVILMKPNAAFAGELATHLTELDDASPHGVLVATDEEGGQVQRLAALGDLPSQEATSAMDPADVQQQITDHAAVIAAAGVDVVLGPVVDVRPA
;
A
#
# COMPACT_ATOMS: atom_id res chain seq x y z
N MET A 1 30.06 -36.99 27.83
CA MET A 1 30.61 -37.34 26.49
C MET A 1 29.57 -37.01 25.43
N ARG A 2 30.04 -36.69 24.21
CA ARG A 2 29.33 -36.19 23.00
C ARG A 2 29.14 -34.67 22.91
N ARG A 3 30.23 -34.02 22.49
CA ARG A 3 30.23 -32.70 21.84
C ARG A 3 29.75 -32.89 20.39
N ARG A 4 28.77 -32.11 19.94
CA ARG A 4 28.41 -31.96 18.52
C ARG A 4 28.97 -30.63 18.04
N THR A 5 29.99 -30.69 17.19
CA THR A 5 30.56 -29.56 16.48
C THR A 5 29.66 -29.24 15.28
N VAL A 6 29.12 -28.02 15.21
CA VAL A 6 28.40 -27.49 14.05
C VAL A 6 29.36 -26.55 13.33
N THR A 7 29.74 -26.92 12.11
CA THR A 7 30.59 -26.14 11.22
C THR A 7 29.71 -25.13 10.49
N ALA A 8 29.89 -23.84 10.78
CA ALA A 8 29.22 -22.76 10.06
C ALA A 8 29.93 -22.54 8.71
N LEU A 9 29.21 -22.79 7.61
CA LEU A 9 29.64 -22.45 6.26
C LEU A 9 29.02 -21.08 5.92
N CYS A 10 29.82 -20.01 5.97
CA CYS A 10 29.41 -18.68 5.52
C CYS A 10 29.28 -18.66 4.00
N ALA A 11 28.06 -18.69 3.49
CA ALA A 11 27.76 -18.30 2.12
C ALA A 11 27.47 -16.80 2.07
N ALA A 12 28.35 -16.05 1.40
CA ALA A 12 28.13 -14.62 1.14
C ALA A 12 27.11 -14.48 -0.01
N LEU A 13 25.92 -13.93 0.30
CA LEU A 13 24.98 -13.46 -0.71
C LEU A 13 25.27 -12.00 -1.04
N ALA A 14 25.53 -11.71 -2.31
CA ALA A 14 25.64 -10.37 -2.83
C ALA A 14 24.23 -9.78 -3.03
N LEU A 15 23.88 -8.75 -2.27
CA LEU A 15 22.69 -7.93 -2.51
C LEU A 15 22.98 -6.97 -3.67
N THR A 16 22.33 -7.19 -4.81
CA THR A 16 22.18 -6.17 -5.85
C THR A 16 20.95 -5.33 -5.53
N ALA A 17 21.17 -4.17 -4.91
CA ALA A 17 20.14 -3.16 -4.69
C ALA A 17 19.90 -2.35 -5.98
N CYS A 18 18.68 -2.40 -6.51
CA CYS A 18 18.20 -1.41 -7.48
C CYS A 18 17.66 -0.21 -6.71
N GLY A 19 18.53 0.75 -6.40
CA GLY A 19 18.13 2.08 -5.94
C GLY A 19 17.97 3.02 -7.14
N ALA A 20 16.85 3.74 -7.20
CA ALA A 20 16.65 4.88 -8.09
C ALA A 20 16.58 6.16 -7.25
N ASP A 21 17.58 7.02 -7.40
CA ASP A 21 17.63 8.38 -6.86
C ASP A 21 16.62 9.28 -7.59
N GLY A 22 15.66 9.83 -6.84
CA GLY A 22 14.70 10.82 -7.32
C GLY A 22 14.92 12.16 -6.63
N GLY A 23 15.64 13.07 -7.27
CA GLY A 23 15.85 14.44 -6.80
C GLY A 23 14.56 15.27 -6.80
N THR A 24 14.25 15.93 -5.68
CA THR A 24 13.16 16.89 -5.57
C THR A 24 13.66 18.31 -5.87
N THR A 25 13.33 18.84 -7.05
CA THR A 25 13.40 20.29 -7.32
C THR A 25 12.07 20.95 -6.95
N SER A 26 12.15 21.86 -5.98
CA SER A 26 11.08 22.77 -5.55
C SER A 26 10.61 23.66 -6.71
N SER A 27 9.29 23.80 -6.88
CA SER A 27 8.69 24.83 -7.73
C SER A 27 7.57 25.55 -6.98
N ALA A 28 7.77 26.85 -6.77
CA ALA A 28 6.77 27.79 -6.27
C ALA A 28 5.95 28.37 -7.44
N PRO A 29 4.68 28.79 -7.23
CA PRO A 29 3.83 29.26 -8.31
C PRO A 29 4.06 30.74 -8.66
N THR A 30 4.03 31.02 -9.96
CA THR A 30 4.16 32.33 -10.60
C THR A 30 2.82 33.09 -10.63
N ALA A 31 2.88 34.39 -10.34
CA ALA A 31 1.76 35.33 -10.36
C ALA A 31 1.31 35.74 -11.78
N VAL A 32 0.03 36.10 -11.85
CA VAL A 32 -0.77 36.55 -13.01
C VAL A 32 -0.31 37.92 -13.55
N PRO A 33 -0.52 38.20 -14.84
CA PRO A 33 -0.99 39.53 -15.20
C PRO A 33 -2.22 39.54 -16.12
N ILE A 34 -2.94 40.66 -15.97
CA ILE A 34 -4.21 41.08 -16.56
C ILE A 34 -3.97 41.73 -17.93
N GLY A 35 -4.93 41.59 -18.86
CA GLY A 35 -5.36 42.73 -19.69
C GLY A 35 -5.38 42.59 -21.22
N SER A 36 -6.61 42.67 -21.75
CA SER A 36 -7.00 43.47 -22.93
C SER A 36 -6.96 42.84 -24.35
N LEU A 37 -8.17 42.61 -24.89
CA LEU A 37 -8.55 42.67 -26.32
C LEU A 37 -8.79 44.17 -26.71
N PRO A 38 -8.88 44.62 -27.99
CA PRO A 38 -9.29 43.90 -29.21
C PRO A 38 -8.53 44.27 -30.53
N GLY A 39 -8.88 43.64 -31.66
CA GLY A 39 -8.73 44.23 -33.00
C GLY A 39 -8.20 43.32 -34.12
N SER A 40 -9.09 42.92 -35.03
CA SER A 40 -8.81 42.13 -36.23
C SER A 40 -8.27 42.97 -37.40
N ILE A 41 -7.26 42.46 -38.12
CA ILE A 41 -7.00 42.72 -39.56
C ILE A 41 -6.34 41.46 -40.17
N PRO A 42 -6.78 40.94 -41.34
CA PRO A 42 -6.09 39.85 -42.02
C PRO A 42 -5.04 40.39 -43.01
N VAL A 43 -3.88 39.73 -43.08
CA VAL A 43 -2.80 40.00 -44.05
C VAL A 43 -2.45 38.68 -44.76
N PRO A 44 -2.25 38.65 -46.08
CA PRO A 44 -2.19 37.40 -46.85
C PRO A 44 -0.81 36.73 -46.85
N SER A 45 -0.85 35.43 -47.16
CA SER A 45 0.25 34.46 -47.23
C SER A 45 1.38 34.83 -48.19
N THR A 46 2.62 34.51 -47.81
CA THR A 46 3.77 34.31 -48.72
C THR A 46 4.58 33.11 -48.23
N GLU A 47 4.94 32.26 -49.19
CA GLU A 47 5.45 30.89 -49.11
C GLU A 47 6.97 30.83 -48.84
N ALA A 48 7.44 29.81 -48.11
CA ALA A 48 8.85 29.36 -48.15
C ALA A 48 8.96 27.88 -47.69
N PRO A 49 9.88 27.09 -48.27
CA PRO A 49 9.93 25.64 -48.09
C PRO A 49 10.62 25.27 -46.77
N THR A 50 9.98 24.42 -45.98
CA THR A 50 10.55 23.91 -44.73
C THR A 50 11.34 22.63 -45.01
N THR A 51 12.66 22.73 -44.98
CA THR A 51 13.58 21.58 -44.94
C THR A 51 13.31 20.79 -43.66
N THR A 52 12.77 19.57 -43.79
CA THR A 52 12.47 18.70 -42.65
C THR A 52 13.75 17.99 -42.21
N THR A 53 14.39 18.51 -41.18
CA THR A 53 15.47 17.80 -40.46
C THR A 53 14.82 16.75 -39.55
N LEU A 54 14.93 15.48 -39.91
CA LEU A 54 14.50 14.36 -39.07
C LEU A 54 15.44 14.24 -37.87
N VAL A 55 15.04 14.81 -36.73
CA VAL A 55 15.65 14.51 -35.43
C VAL A 55 15.21 13.10 -35.05
N ASN A 56 16.12 12.13 -35.16
CA ASN A 56 15.90 10.78 -34.67
C ASN A 56 15.99 10.80 -33.14
N GLN A 57 14.89 11.19 -32.47
CA GLN A 57 14.74 11.02 -31.04
C GLN A 57 14.55 9.53 -30.75
N ALA A 58 15.55 8.89 -30.15
CA ALA A 58 15.38 7.58 -29.56
C ALA A 58 14.46 7.73 -28.34
N SER A 59 13.19 7.37 -28.51
CA SER A 59 12.25 7.26 -27.40
C SER A 59 12.67 6.09 -26.50
N SER A 60 13.15 6.38 -25.30
CA SER A 60 13.25 5.36 -24.26
C SER A 60 11.84 5.10 -23.71
N THR A 61 11.23 3.99 -24.11
CA THR A 61 9.96 3.54 -23.55
C THR A 61 10.24 2.96 -22.17
N SER A 62 10.11 3.76 -21.11
CA SER A 62 10.09 3.24 -19.74
C SER A 62 8.76 2.52 -19.49
N LEU A 63 8.80 1.43 -18.74
CA LEU A 63 7.62 0.66 -18.38
C LEU A 63 6.79 1.41 -17.33
N SER A 64 5.52 1.04 -17.18
CA SER A 64 4.74 1.49 -16.03
C SER A 64 5.17 0.72 -14.77
N PRO A 65 4.99 1.27 -13.56
CA PRO A 65 5.33 0.56 -12.32
C PRO A 65 4.68 -0.83 -12.20
N ALA A 66 3.44 -0.97 -12.68
CA ALA A 66 2.75 -2.25 -12.71
C ALA A 66 3.41 -3.26 -13.68
N ALA A 67 3.87 -2.79 -14.84
CA ALA A 67 4.58 -3.64 -15.79
C ALA A 67 5.96 -4.05 -15.26
N GLU A 68 6.65 -3.17 -14.54
CA GLU A 68 7.92 -3.47 -13.86
C GLU A 68 7.72 -4.51 -12.75
N ALA A 69 6.69 -4.34 -11.90
CA ALA A 69 6.34 -5.32 -10.87
C ALA A 69 5.98 -6.68 -11.48
N ALA A 70 5.20 -6.70 -12.57
CA ALA A 70 4.86 -7.94 -13.27
C ALA A 70 6.09 -8.63 -13.87
N ALA A 71 7.02 -7.86 -14.46
CA ALA A 71 8.28 -8.40 -14.97
C ALA A 71 9.14 -8.98 -13.84
N CYS A 72 9.22 -8.29 -12.70
CA CYS A 72 9.91 -8.79 -11.50
C CYS A 72 9.30 -10.12 -11.01
N LEU A 73 7.98 -10.15 -10.77
CA LEU A 73 7.26 -11.34 -10.32
C LEU A 73 7.34 -12.50 -11.31
N SER A 74 7.51 -12.24 -12.61
CA SER A 74 7.66 -13.30 -13.61
C SER A 74 8.92 -14.16 -13.40
N THR A 75 9.93 -13.63 -12.70
CA THR A 75 11.17 -14.33 -12.36
C THR A 75 11.05 -15.19 -11.10
N TRP A 76 9.99 -15.02 -10.31
CA TRP A 76 9.80 -15.74 -9.06
C TRP A 76 9.30 -17.18 -9.29
N PRO A 77 9.63 -18.12 -8.41
CA PRO A 77 9.02 -19.44 -8.42
C PRO A 77 7.49 -19.36 -8.41
N LEU A 78 6.83 -20.25 -9.17
CA LEU A 78 5.36 -20.28 -9.26
C LEU A 78 4.71 -20.40 -7.88
N ARG A 79 5.32 -21.18 -6.98
CA ARG A 79 4.83 -21.35 -5.60
C ARG A 79 4.76 -20.02 -4.85
N ASP A 80 5.80 -19.20 -4.94
CA ASP A 80 5.86 -17.93 -4.20
C ASP A 80 4.86 -16.91 -4.77
N ARG A 81 4.71 -16.89 -6.10
CA ARG A 81 3.65 -16.09 -6.74
C ARG A 81 2.24 -16.50 -6.31
N ILE A 82 1.99 -17.79 -6.09
CA ILE A 82 0.70 -18.28 -5.58
C ILE A 82 0.54 -17.91 -4.11
N ALA A 83 1.60 -18.00 -3.31
CA ALA A 83 1.56 -17.63 -1.90
C ALA A 83 1.12 -16.17 -1.70
N LEU A 84 1.50 -15.26 -2.60
CA LEU A 84 1.03 -13.86 -2.59
C LEU A 84 -0.50 -13.70 -2.70
N LEU A 85 -1.21 -14.71 -3.21
CA LEU A 85 -2.68 -14.71 -3.36
C LEU A 85 -3.42 -15.29 -2.15
N VAL A 86 -2.70 -15.78 -1.15
CA VAL A 86 -3.28 -16.44 0.03
C VAL A 86 -3.21 -15.50 1.22
N TRP A 87 -4.35 -15.27 1.87
CA TRP A 87 -4.49 -14.36 3.01
C TRP A 87 -5.21 -15.07 4.16
N PRO A 88 -4.50 -15.82 5.01
CA PRO A 88 -5.12 -16.52 6.13
C PRO A 88 -5.60 -15.55 7.20
N SER A 89 -6.67 -15.92 7.91
CA SER A 89 -7.05 -15.22 9.13
C SER A 89 -6.08 -15.55 10.26
N VAL A 90 -5.69 -14.54 11.03
CA VAL A 90 -4.76 -14.67 12.16
C VAL A 90 -5.41 -14.19 13.44
N TYR A 91 -5.11 -14.87 14.55
CA TYR A 91 -5.73 -14.64 15.85
C TYR A 91 -4.66 -14.38 16.90
N ALA A 92 -4.93 -13.45 17.82
CA ALA A 92 -4.01 -13.13 18.93
C ALA A 92 -3.69 -14.35 19.82
N ALA A 93 -4.60 -15.32 19.92
CA ALA A 93 -4.38 -16.55 20.70
C ALA A 93 -3.33 -17.48 20.06
N ASP A 94 -3.17 -17.42 18.74
CA ASP A 94 -2.34 -18.33 17.94
C ASP A 94 -1.22 -17.57 17.22
N TRP A 95 -0.76 -16.45 17.80
CA TRP A 95 0.14 -15.51 17.12
C TRP A 95 1.47 -16.13 16.67
N ALA A 96 2.06 -16.99 17.50
CA ALA A 96 3.30 -17.69 17.14
C ALA A 96 3.12 -18.59 15.90
N GLU A 97 1.96 -19.21 15.73
CA GLU A 97 1.63 -19.99 14.54
C GLU A 97 1.42 -19.07 13.33
N ALA A 98 0.77 -17.91 13.51
CA ALA A 98 0.63 -16.91 12.46
C ALA A 98 1.99 -16.45 11.91
N VAL A 99 2.95 -16.15 12.79
CA VAL A 99 4.33 -15.78 12.42
C VAL A 99 5.03 -16.91 11.66
N GLN A 100 4.89 -18.16 12.11
CA GLN A 100 5.42 -19.33 11.39
C GLN A 100 4.79 -19.49 10.01
N VAL A 101 3.47 -19.35 9.89
CA VAL A 101 2.77 -19.44 8.60
C VAL A 101 3.27 -18.37 7.63
N VAL A 102 3.46 -17.14 8.10
CA VAL A 102 4.00 -16.06 7.26
C VAL A 102 5.42 -16.36 6.82
N GLY A 103 6.31 -16.78 7.72
CA GLY A 103 7.71 -17.07 7.38
C GLY A 103 7.89 -18.31 6.50
N ASP A 104 7.19 -19.40 6.81
CA ASP A 104 7.34 -20.67 6.09
C ASP A 104 6.62 -20.64 4.73
N TYR A 105 5.47 -19.97 4.66
CA TYR A 105 4.65 -19.95 3.44
C TYR A 105 4.85 -18.71 2.57
N GLY A 106 5.37 -17.60 3.09
CA GLY A 106 5.56 -16.37 2.32
C GLY A 106 4.24 -15.83 1.76
N VAL A 107 3.18 -15.88 2.57
CA VAL A 107 1.84 -15.42 2.17
C VAL A 107 1.84 -13.92 1.89
N GLY A 108 1.01 -13.48 0.93
CA GLY A 108 0.97 -12.07 0.51
C GLY A 108 0.28 -11.13 1.51
N GLY A 109 -0.54 -11.69 2.38
CA GLY A 109 -1.15 -10.93 3.45
C GLY A 109 -1.79 -11.81 4.51
N VAL A 110 -2.38 -11.18 5.52
CA VAL A 110 -3.15 -11.82 6.58
C VAL A 110 -4.40 -11.00 6.87
N ILE A 111 -5.41 -11.64 7.46
CA ILE A 111 -6.60 -10.95 7.95
C ILE A 111 -6.59 -11.02 9.48
N LEU A 112 -6.28 -9.92 10.14
CA LEU A 112 -6.24 -9.80 11.59
C LEU A 112 -7.66 -9.87 12.16
N MET A 113 -7.89 -10.89 12.99
CA MET A 113 -9.14 -11.06 13.72
C MET A 113 -9.09 -10.29 15.05
N LYS A 114 -10.27 -10.09 15.67
CA LYS A 114 -10.44 -9.29 16.90
C LYS A 114 -9.43 -9.71 17.98
N PRO A 115 -8.44 -8.86 18.33
CA PRO A 115 -7.54 -9.13 19.44
C PRO A 115 -8.22 -8.81 20.78
N ASN A 116 -7.62 -9.28 21.87
CA ASN A 116 -7.92 -8.76 23.19
C ASN A 116 -7.22 -7.41 23.42
N ALA A 117 -7.60 -6.69 24.48
CA ALA A 117 -7.07 -5.35 24.76
C ALA A 117 -5.55 -5.31 25.01
N ALA A 118 -4.99 -6.36 25.63
CA ALA A 118 -3.54 -6.43 25.88
C ALA A 118 -2.77 -6.54 24.57
N PHE A 119 -3.18 -7.44 23.68
CA PHE A 119 -2.60 -7.58 22.35
C PHE A 119 -2.76 -6.31 21.52
N ALA A 120 -3.93 -5.67 21.56
CA ALA A 120 -4.17 -4.41 20.85
C ALA A 120 -3.23 -3.29 21.33
N GLY A 121 -2.88 -3.25 22.62
CA GLY A 121 -1.94 -2.28 23.17
C GLY A 121 -0.50 -2.41 22.64
N GLU A 122 -0.13 -3.59 22.12
CA GLU A 122 1.19 -3.90 21.55
C GLU A 122 1.12 -4.18 20.04
N LEU A 123 0.03 -3.77 19.38
CA LEU A 123 -0.27 -4.17 18.00
C LEU A 123 0.87 -3.84 17.02
N ALA A 124 1.46 -2.65 17.12
CA ALA A 124 2.58 -2.25 16.26
C ALA A 124 3.78 -3.19 16.37
N THR A 125 4.11 -3.64 17.58
CA THR A 125 5.21 -4.58 17.81
C THR A 125 4.88 -5.95 17.22
N HIS A 126 3.66 -6.44 17.41
CA HIS A 126 3.22 -7.70 16.83
C HIS A 126 3.23 -7.65 15.29
N LEU A 127 2.65 -6.61 14.67
CA LEU A 127 2.62 -6.52 13.21
C LEU A 127 4.02 -6.33 12.60
N THR A 128 4.94 -5.66 13.30
CA THR A 128 6.35 -5.60 12.90
C THR A 128 7.01 -6.99 12.94
N GLU A 129 6.78 -7.77 14.01
CA GLU A 129 7.28 -9.16 14.10
C GLU A 129 6.75 -10.03 12.94
N LEU A 130 5.50 -9.84 12.55
CA LEU A 130 4.90 -10.55 11.43
C LEU A 130 5.55 -10.19 10.09
N ASP A 131 5.77 -8.89 9.84
CA ASP A 131 6.41 -8.42 8.61
C ASP A 131 7.88 -8.82 8.53
N ASP A 132 8.62 -8.73 9.64
CA ASP A 132 10.01 -9.17 9.75
C ASP A 132 10.18 -10.68 9.45
N ALA A 133 9.15 -11.49 9.72
CA ALA A 133 9.14 -12.91 9.39
C ALA A 133 8.88 -13.17 7.90
N SER A 134 8.25 -12.23 7.17
CA SER A 134 7.89 -12.42 5.76
C SER A 134 9.12 -12.33 4.86
N PRO A 135 9.34 -13.30 3.94
CA PRO A 135 10.42 -13.22 2.96
C PRO A 135 10.23 -12.10 1.92
N HIS A 136 9.00 -11.58 1.78
CA HIS A 136 8.61 -10.66 0.70
C HIS A 136 7.83 -9.43 1.18
N GLY A 137 7.71 -9.24 2.50
CA GLY A 137 6.73 -8.35 3.12
C GLY A 137 5.34 -9.00 3.20
N VAL A 138 4.50 -8.55 4.13
CA VAL A 138 3.13 -9.08 4.31
C VAL A 138 2.15 -7.93 4.50
N LEU A 139 1.02 -7.96 3.78
CA LEU A 139 -0.03 -6.97 4.00
C LEU A 139 -0.95 -7.41 5.14
N VAL A 140 -1.34 -6.48 6.01
CA VAL A 140 -2.27 -6.74 7.11
C VAL A 140 -3.63 -6.12 6.80
N ALA A 141 -4.65 -6.97 6.63
CA ALA A 141 -6.04 -6.56 6.52
C ALA A 141 -6.82 -6.74 7.83
N THR A 142 -7.92 -6.01 8.01
CA THR A 142 -8.89 -6.23 9.10
C THR A 142 -10.30 -5.74 8.71
N ASP A 143 -11.32 -6.28 9.37
CA ASP A 143 -12.70 -5.78 9.27
C ASP A 143 -12.91 -4.63 10.28
N GLU A 144 -12.68 -3.40 9.86
CA GLU A 144 -12.75 -2.19 10.71
C GLU A 144 -13.83 -1.22 10.22
N GLU A 145 -15.07 -1.70 10.16
CA GLU A 145 -16.23 -0.96 9.64
C GLU A 145 -16.93 -0.07 10.67
N GLY A 146 -16.72 -0.37 11.97
CA GLY A 146 -17.40 0.26 13.09
C GLY A 146 -18.58 -0.53 13.65
N GLY A 147 -19.02 -0.18 14.85
CA GLY A 147 -20.07 -0.92 15.56
C GLY A 147 -19.69 -2.38 15.86
N GLN A 148 -20.50 -3.33 15.38
CA GLN A 148 -20.26 -4.76 15.67
C GLN A 148 -19.15 -5.37 14.81
N VAL A 149 -18.81 -4.76 13.67
CA VAL A 149 -17.77 -5.22 12.74
C VAL A 149 -16.56 -4.31 12.89
N GLN A 150 -16.06 -4.26 14.13
CA GLN A 150 -14.87 -3.50 14.48
C GLN A 150 -13.95 -4.39 15.31
N ARG A 151 -12.78 -4.72 14.77
CA ARG A 151 -11.80 -5.58 15.44
C ARG A 151 -10.95 -4.77 16.41
N LEU A 152 -10.59 -3.54 16.04
CA LEU A 152 -9.65 -2.68 16.75
C LEU A 152 -10.33 -1.56 17.54
N ALA A 153 -11.54 -1.80 18.01
CA ALA A 153 -12.28 -0.95 18.97
C ALA A 153 -11.43 -0.47 20.17
N ALA A 154 -10.48 -1.31 20.63
CA ALA A 154 -9.55 -0.94 21.70
C ALA A 154 -8.60 0.23 21.36
N LEU A 155 -8.44 0.54 20.06
CA LEU A 155 -7.65 1.67 19.55
C LEU A 155 -8.51 2.90 19.23
N GLY A 156 -9.82 2.81 19.41
CA GLY A 156 -10.79 3.86 19.12
C GLY A 156 -12.09 3.25 18.62
N ASP A 157 -13.22 3.57 19.25
CA ASP A 157 -14.52 3.06 18.81
C ASP A 157 -15.08 3.91 17.67
N LEU A 158 -15.55 3.24 16.62
CA LEU A 158 -16.29 3.82 15.52
C LEU A 158 -17.79 3.51 15.67
N PRO A 159 -18.68 4.49 15.42
CA PRO A 159 -20.11 4.22 15.31
C PRO A 159 -20.41 3.21 14.19
N SER A 160 -21.54 2.52 14.28
CA SER A 160 -21.98 1.63 13.20
C SER A 160 -22.29 2.42 11.93
N GLN A 161 -22.20 1.77 10.77
CA GLN A 161 -22.58 2.37 9.49
C GLN A 161 -24.05 2.85 9.46
N GLU A 162 -24.93 2.19 10.20
CA GLU A 162 -26.32 2.64 10.39
C GLU A 162 -26.39 3.96 11.15
N ALA A 163 -25.58 4.11 12.21
CA ALA A 163 -25.51 5.36 12.96
C ALA A 163 -24.87 6.49 12.15
N THR A 164 -23.83 6.21 11.36
CA THR A 164 -23.18 7.22 10.50
C THR A 164 -24.04 7.64 9.32
N SER A 165 -25.00 6.80 8.88
CA SER A 165 -25.93 7.15 7.79
C SER A 165 -26.80 8.38 8.09
N ALA A 166 -26.98 8.72 9.37
CA ALA A 166 -27.73 9.89 9.82
C ALA A 166 -26.84 11.11 10.12
N MET A 167 -25.52 10.99 9.97
CA MET A 167 -24.55 12.05 10.25
C MET A 167 -24.22 12.89 9.01
N ASP A 168 -23.56 14.03 9.20
CA ASP A 168 -23.00 14.79 8.09
C ASP A 168 -21.83 14.01 7.44
N PRO A 169 -21.77 13.88 6.11
CA PRO A 169 -20.69 13.15 5.43
C PRO A 169 -19.27 13.63 5.77
N ALA A 170 -19.08 14.93 6.01
CA ALA A 170 -17.77 15.48 6.36
C ALA A 170 -17.32 15.01 7.76
N ASP A 171 -18.25 14.92 8.71
CA ASP A 171 -17.97 14.42 10.06
C ASP A 171 -17.62 12.93 10.02
N VAL A 172 -18.33 12.14 9.21
CA VAL A 172 -18.03 10.71 9.00
C VAL A 172 -16.66 10.52 8.37
N GLN A 173 -16.34 11.31 7.33
CA GLN A 173 -15.03 11.25 6.68
C GLN A 173 -13.91 11.60 7.66
N GLN A 174 -14.07 12.64 8.48
CA GLN A 174 -13.08 13.03 9.47
C GLN A 174 -12.87 11.91 10.50
N GLN A 175 -13.94 11.35 11.05
CA GLN A 175 -13.86 10.28 12.04
C GLN A 175 -13.17 9.02 11.51
N ILE A 176 -13.51 8.60 10.27
CA ILE A 176 -12.85 7.45 9.63
C ILE A 176 -11.37 7.77 9.35
N THR A 177 -11.05 8.99 8.91
CA THR A 177 -9.66 9.39 8.63
C THR A 177 -8.81 9.36 9.89
N ASP A 178 -9.32 9.87 11.00
CA ASP A 178 -8.62 9.89 12.29
C ASP A 178 -8.37 8.47 12.80
N HIS A 179 -9.37 7.58 12.71
CA HIS A 179 -9.20 6.18 13.09
C HIS A 179 -8.26 5.41 12.16
N ALA A 180 -8.36 5.63 10.85
CA ALA A 180 -7.48 5.02 9.86
C ALA A 180 -6.01 5.40 10.11
N ALA A 181 -5.73 6.63 10.52
CA ALA A 181 -4.38 7.06 10.89
C ALA A 181 -3.82 6.29 12.10
N VAL A 182 -4.66 6.00 13.11
CA VAL A 182 -4.26 5.24 14.29
C VAL A 182 -3.90 3.79 13.92
N ILE A 183 -4.77 3.10 13.17
CA ILE A 183 -4.53 1.69 12.83
C ILE A 183 -3.43 1.53 11.77
N ALA A 184 -3.28 2.49 10.85
CA ALA A 184 -2.17 2.51 9.90
C ALA A 184 -0.83 2.71 10.61
N ALA A 185 -0.77 3.58 11.61
CA ALA A 185 0.42 3.74 12.45
C ALA A 185 0.75 2.47 13.26
N ALA A 186 -0.23 1.60 13.50
CA ALA A 186 -0.02 0.30 14.11
C ALA A 186 0.40 -0.80 13.12
N GLY A 187 0.41 -0.53 11.81
CA GLY A 187 0.83 -1.49 10.77
C GLY A 187 -0.32 -2.18 10.03
N VAL A 188 -1.55 -1.67 10.11
CA VAL A 188 -2.67 -2.15 9.26
C VAL A 188 -2.61 -1.47 7.90
N ASP A 189 -2.60 -2.25 6.82
CA ASP A 189 -2.51 -1.74 5.45
C ASP A 189 -3.89 -1.60 4.78
N VAL A 190 -4.81 -2.52 5.10
CA VAL A 190 -6.09 -2.65 4.41
C VAL A 190 -7.24 -2.78 5.41
N VAL A 191 -8.27 -1.96 5.22
CA VAL A 191 -9.57 -2.17 5.86
C VAL A 191 -10.52 -2.77 4.82
N LEU A 192 -11.12 -3.92 5.13
CA LEU A 192 -12.10 -4.58 4.29
C LEU A 192 -13.48 -3.93 4.44
N GLY A 193 -13.58 -2.68 3.97
CA GLY A 193 -14.78 -1.86 4.04
C GLY A 193 -14.64 -0.57 3.22
N PRO A 194 -15.64 0.32 3.24
CA PRO A 194 -16.92 0.18 3.95
C PRO A 194 -17.85 -0.81 3.26
N VAL A 195 -18.94 -1.18 3.93
CA VAL A 195 -20.03 -1.93 3.30
C VAL A 195 -20.85 -0.96 2.46
N VAL A 196 -20.96 -1.26 1.17
CA VAL A 196 -21.73 -0.45 0.22
C VAL A 196 -23.05 -1.12 -0.18
N ASP A 197 -23.46 -2.13 0.58
CA ASP A 197 -24.76 -2.79 0.41
C ASP A 197 -25.91 -1.83 0.75
N VAL A 198 -26.99 -1.92 -0.02
CA VAL A 198 -28.21 -1.12 0.20
C VAL A 198 -29.30 -2.01 0.77
N ARG A 199 -29.81 -1.67 1.96
CA ARG A 199 -30.98 -2.35 2.51
C ARG A 199 -32.27 -1.84 1.85
N PRO A 200 -33.26 -2.71 1.56
CA PRO A 200 -34.59 -2.26 1.16
C PRO A 200 -35.21 -1.33 2.21
N ALA A 201 -36.03 -0.39 1.75
CA ALA A 201 -36.81 0.50 2.60
C ALA A 201 -37.96 -0.23 3.31
#